data_AF-A0A4R5WPZ2-F1
#
_entry.id   AF-A0A4R5WPZ2-F1
#
_cell.length_a   1.000
_cell.length_b   1.000
_cell.length_c   1.000
_cell.angle_alpha   90.00
_cell.angle_beta   90.00
_cell.angle_gamma   90.00
#
_symmetry.space_group_name_H-M   'P 1'
#
loop_
_entity.id
_entity.type
_entity.pdbx_description
1 polymer ?
#
loop_
_entity_poly.entity_id
_entity_poly.type
_entity_poly.pdbx_seq_one_letter_code
_entity_poly.pdbx_strand_id
1 'polypeptide(L)'
;MKHSVATIATAGALVAGLAWLPAPQAHAERCIPLDGTPMVLKREKSFGIGKDLDINRTYTYADGMVNWTIEQSGGVKYNTGFGFGARINAVYIPELNSSGSVPGAPGEYVNIDSFHFHETVLVCPQ
;
A
#
# COMPACT_ATOMS: atom_id res chain seq x y z
N MET A 1 20.72 -56.21 -39.23
CA MET A 1 19.29 -56.14 -39.57
C MET A 1 18.60 -55.59 -38.32
N LYS A 2 18.15 -54.33 -38.27
CA LYS A 2 16.94 -53.76 -38.88
C LYS A 2 15.64 -54.44 -38.41
N HIS A 3 14.91 -53.69 -37.57
CA HIS A 3 13.45 -53.62 -37.36
C HIS A 3 12.80 -54.74 -36.53
N SER A 4 11.69 -54.56 -35.82
CA SER A 4 10.86 -53.45 -35.29
C SER A 4 9.59 -54.12 -34.71
N VAL A 5 8.73 -53.32 -34.07
CA VAL A 5 7.27 -53.53 -33.87
C VAL A 5 6.92 -54.24 -32.56
N ALA A 6 5.91 -53.82 -31.81
CA ALA A 6 5.24 -52.54 -31.57
C ALA A 6 4.28 -52.86 -30.41
N THR A 7 4.06 -51.92 -29.50
CA THR A 7 2.86 -51.96 -28.67
C THR A 7 2.35 -50.54 -28.59
N ILE A 8 1.17 -50.32 -29.17
CA ILE A 8 0.52 -49.02 -29.27
C ILE A 8 -0.53 -48.91 -28.15
N ALA A 9 -0.70 -47.68 -27.69
CA ALA A 9 -1.91 -47.10 -27.11
C ALA A 9 -2.20 -47.36 -25.63
N THR A 10 -2.07 -46.30 -24.83
CA THR A 10 -3.24 -45.70 -24.20
C THR A 10 -3.03 -44.19 -24.11
N ALA A 11 -4.11 -43.48 -24.43
CA ALA A 11 -4.18 -42.06 -24.61
C ALA A 11 -4.15 -41.29 -23.28
N GLY A 12 -3.68 -40.04 -23.36
CA GLY A 12 -4.28 -38.93 -22.64
C GLY A 12 -3.73 -38.63 -21.25
N ALA A 13 -2.83 -37.64 -21.18
CA ALA A 13 -2.93 -36.52 -20.26
C ALA A 13 -1.89 -35.47 -20.62
N LEU A 14 -2.34 -34.43 -21.34
CA LEU A 14 -1.82 -33.06 -21.40
C LEU A 14 -0.41 -32.84 -20.79
N VAL A 15 0.64 -33.11 -21.56
CA VAL A 15 1.92 -32.40 -21.39
C VAL A 15 1.78 -31.08 -22.15
N ALA A 16 1.05 -30.14 -21.55
CA ALA A 16 0.84 -28.82 -22.11
C ALA A 16 0.83 -27.76 -21.00
N GLY A 17 1.90 -26.97 -20.94
CA GLY A 17 1.73 -25.53 -20.72
C GLY A 17 1.94 -24.92 -19.33
N LEU A 18 2.37 -25.65 -18.30
CA LEU A 18 2.53 -25.02 -16.97
C LEU A 18 3.88 -24.32 -16.73
N ALA A 19 4.81 -24.34 -17.68
CA ALA A 19 6.10 -23.67 -17.49
C ALA A 19 6.03 -22.12 -17.59
N TRP A 20 4.91 -21.56 -18.10
CA TRP A 20 4.80 -20.14 -18.46
C TRP A 20 3.62 -19.44 -17.78
N LEU A 21 3.19 -19.92 -16.62
CA LEU A 21 2.36 -19.08 -15.76
C LEU A 21 3.33 -18.12 -15.04
N PRO A 22 3.17 -16.79 -15.16
CA PRO A 22 3.86 -15.90 -14.24
C PRO A 22 3.52 -16.39 -12.84
N ALA A 23 4.53 -16.74 -12.05
CA ALA A 23 4.35 -17.07 -10.65
C ALA A 23 3.40 -16.03 -10.07
N PRO A 24 2.36 -16.42 -9.30
CA PRO A 24 1.49 -15.45 -8.66
C PRO A 24 2.42 -14.48 -7.97
N GLN A 25 2.38 -13.22 -8.42
CA GLN A 25 3.20 -12.17 -7.86
C GLN A 25 2.76 -12.12 -6.41
N ALA A 26 3.52 -12.77 -5.52
CA ALA A 26 3.41 -12.55 -4.11
C ALA A 26 3.52 -11.04 -4.01
N HIS A 27 2.40 -10.38 -3.67
CA HIS A 27 2.39 -8.94 -3.49
C HIS A 27 3.50 -8.67 -2.50
N ALA A 28 4.65 -8.21 -2.99
CA ALA A 28 5.80 -7.96 -2.15
C ALA A 28 5.30 -6.98 -1.11
N GLU A 29 5.30 -7.42 0.14
CA GLU A 29 4.79 -6.60 1.21
C GLU A 29 5.58 -5.31 1.22
N ARG A 30 4.87 -4.19 1.18
CA ARG A 30 5.50 -2.90 1.01
C ARG A 30 6.25 -2.55 2.31
N CYS A 31 7.56 -2.54 2.24
CA CYS A 31 8.45 -2.27 3.37
C CYS A 31 9.32 -1.03 3.13
N ILE A 32 9.82 -0.46 4.22
CA ILE A 32 10.72 0.70 4.23
C ILE A 32 12.12 0.22 3.87
N PRO A 33 12.71 0.71 2.78
CA PRO A 33 13.99 0.22 2.29
C PRO A 33 15.14 0.67 3.21
N LEU A 34 16.13 -0.21 3.38
CA LEU A 34 17.27 -0.01 4.28
C LEU A 34 18.36 0.89 3.69
N ASP A 35 18.27 1.24 2.41
CA ASP A 35 19.23 2.07 1.68
C ASP A 35 19.04 3.58 1.93
N GLY A 36 18.11 3.94 2.82
CA GLY A 36 17.76 5.33 3.13
C GLY A 36 16.87 5.98 2.08
N THR A 37 16.41 5.26 1.05
CA THR A 37 15.44 5.82 0.11
C THR A 37 14.08 6.01 0.79
N PRO A 38 13.39 7.14 0.53
CA PRO A 38 12.10 7.38 1.15
C PRO A 38 11.02 6.49 0.52
N MET A 39 10.33 5.72 1.36
CA MET A 39 9.06 5.09 1.00
C MET A 39 7.94 6.13 1.16
N VAL A 40 7.30 6.49 0.05
CA VAL A 40 6.22 7.48 0.02
C VAL A 40 4.87 6.79 -0.26
N LEU A 41 3.89 7.02 0.62
CA LEU A 41 2.50 6.59 0.44
C LEU A 41 1.61 7.82 0.32
N LYS A 42 1.01 7.98 -0.86
CA LYS A 42 -0.02 8.97 -1.10
C LYS A 42 -1.38 8.31 -1.09
N ARG A 43 -2.29 8.85 -0.31
CA ARG A 43 -3.70 8.46 -0.31
C ARG A 43 -4.54 9.69 -0.56
N GLU A 44 -5.13 9.71 -1.75
CA GLU A 44 -6.17 10.65 -2.11
C GLU A 44 -7.53 10.05 -1.74
N LYS A 45 -8.35 10.81 -1.01
CA LYS A 45 -9.71 10.44 -0.68
C LYS A 45 -10.66 11.56 -1.08
N SER A 46 -11.43 11.32 -2.13
CA SER A 46 -12.50 12.23 -2.53
C SER A 46 -13.73 12.02 -1.65
N PHE A 47 -14.16 13.06 -0.93
CA PHE A 47 -15.35 13.00 -0.07
C PHE A 47 -16.54 13.69 -0.75
N GLY A 48 -17.11 13.07 -1.79
CA GLY A 48 -18.29 13.59 -2.50
C GLY A 48 -18.04 14.93 -3.18
N ILE A 49 -19.11 15.73 -3.38
CA ILE A 49 -19.02 17.06 -4.02
C ILE A 49 -18.35 18.02 -3.03
N GLY A 50 -17.02 18.10 -2.98
CA GLY A 50 -16.40 19.16 -2.17
C GLY A 50 -14.90 19.21 -1.99
N LYS A 51 -14.15 18.10 -1.90
CA LYS A 51 -12.68 18.15 -1.88
C LYS A 51 -12.03 16.77 -1.95
N ASP A 52 -10.86 16.73 -2.56
CA ASP A 52 -9.90 15.65 -2.41
C ASP A 52 -9.05 15.91 -1.17
N LEU A 53 -9.05 14.94 -0.25
CA LEU A 53 -8.15 14.91 0.89
C LEU A 53 -6.92 14.10 0.51
N ASP A 54 -5.77 14.76 0.42
CA ASP A 54 -4.47 14.11 0.18
C ASP A 54 -3.76 13.90 1.51
N ILE A 55 -3.40 12.63 1.77
CA ILE A 55 -2.52 12.22 2.86
C ILE A 55 -1.22 11.72 2.25
N ASN A 56 -0.15 12.45 2.47
CA ASN A 56 1.21 12.09 2.08
C ASN A 56 1.98 11.55 3.29
N ARG A 57 2.50 10.34 3.18
CA ARG A 57 3.28 9.68 4.23
C ARG A 57 4.64 9.32 3.70
N THR A 58 5.67 9.72 4.41
CA THR A 58 7.05 9.47 4.04
C THR A 58 7.74 8.72 5.15
N TYR A 59 8.39 7.62 4.82
CA TYR A 59 9.18 6.80 5.75
C TYR A 59 10.59 6.65 5.23
N THR A 60 11.57 6.86 6.10
CA THR A 60 12.99 6.71 5.77
C THR A 60 13.68 5.94 6.88
N TYR A 61 14.40 4.89 6.53
CA TYR A 61 15.20 4.13 7.47
C TYR A 61 16.63 4.69 7.53
N ALA A 62 17.11 4.96 8.74
CA ALA A 62 18.50 5.36 8.97
C ALA A 62 18.92 4.96 10.39
N ASP A 63 20.12 4.38 10.52
CA ASP A 63 20.77 4.13 11.83
C ASP A 63 19.91 3.33 12.84
N GLY A 64 19.10 2.37 12.38
CA GLY A 64 18.21 1.58 13.26
C GLY A 64 16.89 2.27 13.62
N MET A 65 16.61 3.40 12.99
CA MET A 65 15.43 4.23 13.23
C MET A 65 14.61 4.37 11.96
N VAL A 66 13.29 4.32 12.09
CA VAL A 66 12.34 4.75 11.07
C VAL A 66 11.96 6.19 11.35
N ASN A 67 12.43 7.10 10.49
CA ASN A 67 11.99 8.49 10.45
C ASN A 67 10.72 8.57 9.62
N TRP A 68 9.70 9.28 10.13
CA TRP A 68 8.41 9.36 9.48
C TRP A 68 7.86 10.77 9.49
N THR A 69 7.17 11.11 8.40
CA THR A 69 6.44 12.37 8.22
C THR A 69 5.10 12.05 7.58
N ILE A 70 4.02 12.50 8.19
CA ILE A 70 2.65 12.34 7.69
C ILE A 70 2.05 13.73 7.57
N GLU A 71 1.63 14.07 6.36
CA GLU A 71 0.99 15.33 6.01
C GLU A 71 -0.42 15.03 5.49
N GLN A 72 -1.43 15.60 6.12
CA GLN A 72 -2.81 15.56 5.66
C GLN A 72 -3.23 16.97 5.30
N SER A 73 -3.56 17.14 4.02
CA SER A 73 -4.20 18.37 3.54
C SER A 73 -5.60 18.50 4.14
N GLY A 74 -5.91 19.69 4.62
CA GLY A 74 -7.21 20.04 5.18
C GLY A 74 -8.18 20.43 4.08
N GLY A 75 -9.43 20.74 4.45
CA GLY A 75 -10.46 21.02 3.46
C GLY A 75 -11.82 21.35 4.03
N VAL A 76 -12.78 21.58 3.14
CA VAL A 76 -14.18 21.73 3.49
C VAL A 76 -14.96 20.70 2.69
N LYS A 77 -15.64 19.81 3.40
CA LYS A 77 -16.61 18.89 2.79
C LYS A 77 -17.96 19.57 2.76
N TYR A 78 -18.51 19.75 1.57
CA TYR A 78 -19.87 20.23 1.38
C TYR A 78 -20.80 19.02 1.23
N ASN A 79 -21.84 18.93 2.06
CA ASN A 79 -22.90 17.95 1.86
C ASN A 79 -24.11 18.65 1.23
N THR A 80 -24.34 18.45 -0.07
CA THR A 80 -25.54 18.92 -0.76
C THR A 80 -26.66 17.91 -0.59
N GLY A 81 -27.60 18.17 0.31
CA GLY A 81 -28.90 17.51 0.30
C GLY A 81 -29.68 17.98 -0.92
N PHE A 82 -29.67 17.22 -2.01
CA PHE A 82 -30.39 17.58 -3.23
C PHE A 82 -31.90 17.34 -3.02
N GLY A 83 -32.61 18.38 -2.56
CA GLY A 83 -34.06 18.38 -2.43
C GLY A 83 -34.59 19.47 -1.49
N PHE A 84 -35.31 20.45 -2.05
CA PHE A 84 -36.33 21.24 -1.36
C PHE A 84 -35.93 21.92 -0.02
N GLY A 85 -34.91 22.81 -0.05
CA GLY A 85 -34.62 23.71 1.08
C GLY A 85 -33.52 23.25 2.06
N ALA A 86 -32.64 22.34 1.64
CA ALA A 86 -31.60 21.77 2.50
C ALA A 86 -30.44 22.72 2.82
N ARG A 87 -30.01 22.72 4.09
CA ARG A 87 -28.84 23.45 4.60
C ARG A 87 -27.55 22.89 3.99
N ILE A 88 -26.69 23.77 3.48
CA ILE A 88 -25.29 23.44 3.15
C ILE A 88 -24.54 23.31 4.47
N ASN A 89 -24.31 22.08 4.94
CA ASN A 89 -23.41 21.86 6.05
C ASN A 89 -21.99 21.72 5.49
N ALA A 90 -21.16 22.73 5.75
CA ALA A 90 -19.74 22.72 5.50
C ALA A 90 -19.04 22.06 6.70
N VAL A 91 -18.46 20.89 6.51
CA VAL A 91 -17.63 20.23 7.53
C VAL A 91 -16.18 20.56 7.23
N TYR A 92 -15.55 21.33 8.10
CA TYR A 92 -14.12 21.62 8.01
C TYR A 92 -13.31 20.40 8.44
N ILE A 93 -12.35 20.02 7.61
CA ILE A 93 -11.35 18.99 7.87
C ILE A 93 -10.03 19.73 8.13
N PRO A 94 -9.44 19.61 9.33
CA PRO A 94 -8.20 20.31 9.64
C PRO A 94 -7.02 19.73 8.84
N GLU A 95 -6.06 20.61 8.57
CA GLU A 95 -4.70 20.24 8.16
C GLU A 95 -4.01 19.59 9.35
N LEU A 96 -3.48 18.37 9.15
CA LEU A 96 -2.83 17.61 10.22
C LEU A 96 -1.47 17.16 9.73
N ASN A 97 -0.41 17.65 10.36
CA ASN A 97 0.95 17.25 10.07
C ASN A 97 1.55 16.65 11.34
N SER A 98 2.27 15.55 11.18
CA SER A 98 2.98 14.90 12.27
C SER A 98 4.26 14.27 11.75
N SER A 99 5.30 14.32 12.56
CA SER A 99 6.57 13.69 12.25
C SER A 99 7.21 13.15 13.52
N GLY A 100 8.12 12.20 13.34
CA GLY A 100 8.85 11.62 14.44
C GLY A 100 9.82 10.57 13.98
N SER A 101 10.37 9.86 14.96
CA SER A 101 11.23 8.71 14.73
C SER A 101 10.92 7.63 15.75
N VAL A 102 10.99 6.38 15.31
CA VAL A 102 10.72 5.21 16.12
C VAL A 102 11.79 4.16 15.83
N PRO A 103 12.33 3.47 16.85
CA PRO A 103 13.26 2.36 16.63
C PRO A 103 12.58 1.23 15.87
N GLY A 104 13.33 0.56 15.00
CA GLY A 104 12.85 -0.64 14.30
C GLY A 104 14.00 -1.43 13.72
N ALA A 105 14.00 -2.75 13.94
CA ALA A 105 14.99 -3.61 13.29
C ALA A 105 14.52 -4.02 11.88
N PRO A 106 15.44 -4.39 10.98
CA PRO A 106 15.10 -4.98 9.69
C PRO A 106 14.20 -6.21 9.83
N GLY A 107 13.13 -6.28 9.04
CA GLY A 107 12.15 -7.37 9.08
C GLY A 107 11.09 -7.23 10.19
N GLU A 108 11.13 -6.17 10.99
CA GLU A 108 10.13 -5.91 12.03
C GLU A 108 9.04 -4.93 11.57
N TYR A 109 7.85 -5.12 12.15
CA TYR A 109 6.79 -4.14 12.09
C TYR A 109 6.98 -3.10 13.18
N VAL A 110 6.93 -1.84 12.77
CA VAL A 110 7.07 -0.68 13.65
C VAL A 110 5.73 0.04 13.70
N ASN A 111 5.29 0.36 14.91
CA ASN A 111 4.08 1.15 15.11
C ASN A 111 4.44 2.64 15.11
N ILE A 112 3.70 3.39 14.31
CA ILE A 112 3.74 4.84 14.22
C ILE A 112 2.47 5.35 14.86
N ASP A 113 2.62 5.88 16.06
CA ASP A 113 1.54 6.42 16.88
C ASP A 113 1.79 7.91 17.10
N SER A 114 0.89 8.72 16.55
CA SER A 114 0.78 10.15 16.81
C SER A 114 -0.64 10.45 17.28
N PHE A 115 -0.89 11.69 17.72
CA PHE A 115 -2.22 12.08 18.19
C PHE A 115 -3.33 11.88 17.13
N HIS A 116 -2.99 11.88 15.84
CA HIS A 116 -3.96 11.80 14.74
C HIS A 116 -3.78 10.58 13.82
N PHE A 117 -2.62 9.91 13.87
CA PHE A 117 -2.25 8.84 12.95
C PHE A 117 -1.74 7.65 13.74
N HIS A 118 -2.33 6.48 13.48
CA HIS A 118 -1.94 5.19 14.04
C HIS A 118 -1.79 4.22 12.88
N GLU A 119 -0.56 3.80 12.59
CA GLU A 119 -0.29 2.83 11.54
C GLU A 119 0.91 1.95 11.85
N THR A 120 0.96 0.80 11.19
CA THR A 120 2.05 -0.17 11.33
C THR A 120 2.76 -0.28 9.98
N VAL A 121 4.09 -0.16 9.99
CA VAL A 121 4.93 -0.21 8.80
C VAL A 121 6.00 -1.28 8.94
N LEU A 122 6.29 -2.02 7.88
CA LEU A 122 7.34 -3.05 7.85
C LEU A 122 8.68 -2.41 7.47
N VAL A 123 9.75 -2.66 8.20
CA VAL A 123 11.12 -2.38 7.75
C VAL A 123 11.59 -3.54 6.88
N CYS A 124 12.17 -3.27 5.71
CA CYS A 124 12.62 -4.34 4.83
C CYS A 124 13.64 -5.25 5.55
N PRO A 125 13.60 -6.58 5.30
CA PRO A 125 14.59 -7.50 5.84
C PRO A 125 15.98 -7.24 5.23
N GLN A 126 17.04 -7.65 5.94
CA GLN A 126 18.42 -7.65 5.43
C GLN A 126 18.65 -8.73 4.37
#